data_AF-A0A7Z9R2F5-F1
#
_entry.id   AF-A0A7Z9R2F5-F1
#
_cell.length_a   1.000
_cell.length_b   1.000
_cell.length_c   1.000
_cell.angle_alpha   90.00
_cell.angle_beta   90.00
_cell.angle_gamma   90.00
#
_symmetry.space_group_name_H-M   'P 1'
#
loop_
_entity.id
_entity.type
_entity.pdbx_description
1 polymer ?
#
loop_
_entity_poly.entity_id
_entity_poly.type
_entity_poly.pdbx_seq_one_letter_code
_entity_poly.pdbx_strand_id
1 'polypeptide(L)'
;MLGIYCPTKKPLDLYRSHFWHAEYDHTKRTPFAAIYTSLGCTFRCDFCMINVLNRNDDAPIGVAGNYSKMRFWSPDFIINEFDKLVDMGVRTLRISDEMFLLNKKYYVPLCEKIIERGHGDKSSMWAYSRIDTVRDPKQLELIRKAGIKWLALGIEIGGKKYAWKLQKGNLKMSIFKML
;
A
#
# COMPACT_ATOMS: atom_id res chain seq x y z
N MET A 1 0.92 35.51 -22.04
CA MET A 1 0.34 35.50 -20.68
C MET A 1 -0.84 34.53 -20.67
N LEU A 2 -0.57 33.21 -20.63
CA LEU A 2 -1.62 32.18 -20.55
C LEU A 2 -1.68 31.69 -19.11
N GLY A 3 -2.23 32.54 -18.23
CA GLY A 3 -2.60 32.12 -16.89
C GLY A 3 -3.80 31.21 -17.00
N ILE A 4 -3.60 29.91 -16.81
CA ILE A 4 -4.69 28.95 -16.66
C ILE A 4 -5.45 29.34 -15.38
N TYR A 5 -6.54 30.06 -15.56
CA TYR A 5 -7.50 30.37 -14.53
C TYR A 5 -8.29 29.08 -14.24
N CYS A 6 -7.95 28.37 -13.15
CA CYS A 6 -8.78 27.27 -12.64
C CYS A 6 -9.40 27.70 -11.29
N PRO A 7 -10.58 28.32 -11.31
CA PRO A 7 -11.26 28.68 -10.09
C PRO A 7 -11.78 27.37 -9.45
N THR A 8 -11.54 27.21 -8.14
CA THR A 8 -12.18 26.24 -7.20
C THR A 8 -11.63 24.82 -6.99
N LYS A 9 -10.36 24.50 -7.27
CA LYS A 9 -9.80 23.17 -6.89
C LYS A 9 -8.84 23.24 -5.70
N LYS A 10 -9.16 22.54 -4.61
CA LYS A 10 -8.20 22.26 -3.53
C LYS A 10 -7.06 21.41 -4.10
N PRO A 11 -5.85 21.41 -3.50
CA PRO A 11 -4.69 20.74 -4.09
C PRO A 11 -4.91 19.27 -4.46
N LEU A 12 -5.72 18.54 -3.68
CA LEU A 12 -5.96 17.12 -3.88
C LEU A 12 -7.06 16.80 -4.92
N ASP A 13 -7.81 17.79 -5.39
CA ASP A 13 -8.91 17.62 -6.35
C ASP A 13 -8.41 17.31 -7.78
N LEU A 14 -7.11 17.49 -8.01
CA LEU A 14 -6.45 17.19 -9.28
C LEU A 14 -6.06 15.70 -9.38
N TYR A 15 -5.94 15.00 -8.26
CA TYR A 15 -5.53 13.61 -8.22
C TYR A 15 -6.74 12.69 -8.30
N ARG A 16 -6.62 11.63 -9.10
CA ARG A 16 -7.68 10.66 -9.33
C ARG A 16 -7.21 9.24 -9.01
N SER A 17 -8.02 8.50 -8.26
CA SER A 17 -7.79 7.09 -7.99
C SER A 17 -7.99 6.21 -9.23
N HIS A 18 -7.60 4.95 -9.14
CA HIS A 18 -7.96 3.93 -10.12
C HIS A 18 -9.48 3.70 -10.11
N PHE A 19 -10.05 3.36 -11.27
CA PHE A 19 -11.51 3.26 -11.40
C PHE A 19 -12.11 2.12 -10.54
N TRP A 20 -11.43 0.98 -10.45
CA TRP A 20 -11.83 -0.14 -9.59
C TRP A 20 -11.80 0.21 -8.10
N HIS A 21 -10.85 1.05 -7.68
CA HIS A 21 -10.71 1.50 -6.29
C HIS A 21 -11.88 2.41 -5.87
N ALA A 22 -12.39 3.20 -6.83
CA ALA A 22 -13.57 4.05 -6.67
C ALA A 22 -14.90 3.32 -6.91
N GLU A 23 -14.94 1.98 -6.83
CA GLU A 23 -16.17 1.20 -7.04
C GLU A 23 -16.84 1.46 -8.40
N TYR A 24 -16.04 1.76 -9.44
CA TYR A 24 -16.50 2.10 -10.78
C TYR A 24 -17.39 3.36 -10.84
N ASP A 25 -17.20 4.28 -9.90
CA ASP A 25 -17.89 5.57 -9.84
C ASP A 25 -16.89 6.73 -10.03
N HIS A 26 -17.11 7.55 -11.05
CA HIS A 26 -16.25 8.70 -11.35
C HIS A 26 -16.24 9.77 -10.25
N THR A 27 -17.33 9.91 -9.49
CA THR A 27 -17.48 10.92 -8.45
C THR A 27 -16.61 10.61 -7.22
N LYS A 28 -16.33 9.32 -6.98
CA LYS A 28 -15.51 8.83 -5.87
C LYS A 28 -14.01 8.80 -6.19
N ARG A 29 -13.59 9.25 -7.38
CA ARG A 29 -12.17 9.18 -7.78
C ARG A 29 -11.31 10.29 -7.19
N THR A 30 -11.92 11.37 -6.73
CA THR A 30 -11.25 12.57 -6.22
C THR A 30 -12.00 13.07 -4.98
N PRO A 31 -11.33 13.63 -3.96
CA PRO A 31 -9.88 13.79 -3.81
C PRO A 31 -9.17 12.46 -3.51
N PHE A 32 -8.00 12.25 -4.12
CA PHE A 32 -7.20 11.03 -3.96
C PHE A 32 -5.82 11.33 -3.36
N ALA A 33 -5.33 10.43 -2.51
CA ALA A 33 -3.97 10.48 -1.99
C ALA A 33 -3.29 9.11 -2.03
N ALA A 34 -1.97 9.11 -2.14
CA ALA A 34 -1.13 7.94 -2.00
C ALA A 34 -0.07 8.22 -0.95
N ILE A 35 0.06 7.33 0.03
CA ILE A 35 1.01 7.48 1.15
C ILE A 35 1.90 6.25 1.27
N TYR A 36 3.03 6.40 1.93
CA TYR A 36 3.89 5.31 2.36
C TYR A 36 3.90 5.25 3.89
N THR A 37 3.59 4.09 4.45
CA THR A 37 3.73 3.77 5.88
C THR A 37 5.00 2.97 6.16
N SER A 38 5.57 2.37 5.11
CA SER A 38 6.85 1.68 5.13
C SER A 38 7.55 1.78 3.77
N LEU A 39 8.84 1.46 3.74
CA LEU A 39 9.67 1.42 2.53
C LEU A 39 10.58 0.19 2.53
N GLY A 40 10.64 -0.49 1.40
CA GLY A 40 11.51 -1.64 1.18
C GLY A 40 10.88 -2.96 1.62
N CYS A 41 11.69 -4.02 1.65
CA CYS A 41 11.20 -5.39 1.82
C CYS A 41 12.27 -6.31 2.43
N THR A 42 11.90 -7.22 3.33
CA THR A 42 12.86 -8.18 3.91
C THR A 42 13.20 -9.34 2.98
N PHE A 43 12.43 -9.54 1.89
CA PHE A 43 12.70 -10.57 0.90
C PHE A 43 13.83 -10.17 -0.06
N ARG A 44 14.58 -11.17 -0.53
CA ARG A 44 15.71 -11.02 -1.46
C ARG A 44 15.39 -11.63 -2.82
N CYS A 45 14.44 -11.03 -3.54
CA CYS A 45 14.05 -11.56 -4.85
C CYS A 45 14.97 -11.03 -5.94
N ASP A 46 15.58 -11.93 -6.70
CA ASP A 46 16.57 -11.58 -7.73
C ASP A 46 16.03 -10.66 -8.83
N PHE A 47 14.72 -10.72 -9.10
CA PHE A 47 14.05 -9.88 -10.10
C PHE A 47 13.54 -8.54 -9.55
N CYS A 48 13.52 -8.36 -8.22
CA CYS A 48 12.82 -7.25 -7.59
C CYS A 48 13.81 -6.14 -7.21
N MET A 49 13.70 -4.97 -7.85
CA MET A 49 14.58 -3.82 -7.60
C MET A 49 14.20 -2.97 -6.38
N ILE A 50 13.21 -3.39 -5.60
CA ILE A 50 12.58 -2.53 -4.60
C ILE A 50 13.50 -2.14 -3.47
N ASN A 51 14.45 -3.01 -3.13
CA ASN A 51 15.40 -2.76 -2.07
C ASN A 51 16.57 -1.87 -2.49
N VAL A 52 16.70 -1.47 -3.77
CA VAL A 52 17.73 -0.51 -4.21
C VAL A 52 17.63 0.82 -3.45
N LEU A 53 16.42 1.21 -3.00
CA LEU A 53 16.23 2.40 -2.16
C LEU A 53 16.93 2.35 -0.80
N ASN A 54 17.34 1.17 -0.35
CA ASN A 54 18.08 0.95 0.90
C ASN A 54 19.59 0.80 0.66
N ARG A 55 20.08 1.06 -0.56
CA ARG A 55 21.50 0.96 -0.90
C ARG A 55 22.34 1.86 0.01
N ASN A 56 23.40 1.29 0.55
CA ASN A 56 24.28 1.92 1.53
C ASN A 56 25.77 1.67 1.25
N ASP A 57 26.12 1.37 -0.01
CA ASP A 57 27.49 1.16 -0.48
C ASP A 57 27.72 1.75 -1.87
N ASP A 58 28.99 1.83 -2.27
CA ASP A 58 29.45 2.36 -3.56
C ASP A 58 29.79 1.25 -4.58
N ALA A 59 29.26 0.03 -4.41
CA ALA A 59 29.55 -1.06 -5.35
C ALA A 59 29.14 -0.70 -6.79
N PRO A 60 29.93 -1.04 -7.83
CA PRO A 60 29.60 -0.65 -9.20
C PRO A 60 28.26 -1.23 -9.69
N ILE A 61 27.84 -2.38 -9.14
CA ILE A 61 26.57 -3.05 -9.45
C ILE A 61 25.74 -3.13 -8.17
N GLY A 62 24.60 -2.45 -8.14
CA GLY A 62 23.65 -2.49 -7.02
C GLY A 62 22.71 -3.68 -7.11
N VAL A 63 23.02 -4.78 -6.43
CA VAL A 63 22.13 -5.94 -6.34
C VAL A 63 21.10 -5.68 -5.24
N ALA A 64 19.84 -5.46 -5.61
CA ALA A 64 18.76 -5.09 -4.70
C ALA A 64 18.62 -6.03 -3.48
N GLY A 65 18.82 -7.34 -3.68
CA GLY A 65 18.77 -8.33 -2.61
C GLY A 65 19.77 -8.11 -1.47
N ASN A 66 20.87 -7.39 -1.71
CA ASN A 66 21.89 -7.08 -0.69
C ASN A 66 21.38 -6.04 0.32
N TYR A 67 20.35 -5.27 -0.03
CA TYR A 67 19.81 -4.18 0.78
C TYR A 67 18.41 -4.51 1.33
N SER A 68 18.18 -5.79 1.66
CA SER A 68 16.90 -6.31 2.14
C SER A 68 16.54 -5.81 3.54
N LYS A 69 15.98 -4.61 3.59
CA LYS A 69 15.57 -3.92 4.82
C LYS A 69 14.20 -3.32 4.61
N MET A 70 13.42 -3.30 5.67
CA MET A 70 12.16 -2.57 5.70
C MET A 70 12.28 -1.44 6.72
N ARG A 71 11.92 -0.24 6.30
CA ARG A 71 11.87 0.97 7.13
C ARG A 71 10.41 1.31 7.36
N PHE A 72 10.07 1.76 8.56
CA PHE A 72 8.69 2.03 8.94
C PHE A 72 8.59 3.40 9.57
N TRP A 73 7.47 4.08 9.31
CA TRP A 73 7.05 5.20 10.11
C TRP A 73 6.33 4.70 11.36
N SER A 74 6.31 5.50 12.44
CA SER A 74 5.53 5.12 13.61
C SER A 74 4.02 5.18 13.29
N PRO A 75 3.20 4.28 13.85
CA PRO A 75 1.75 4.34 13.69
C PRO A 75 1.16 5.70 14.09
N ASP A 76 1.72 6.33 15.14
CA ASP A 76 1.30 7.66 15.61
C ASP A 76 1.61 8.78 14.62
N PHE A 77 2.76 8.70 13.94
CA PHE A 77 3.08 9.65 12.87
C PHE A 77 2.09 9.51 11.71
N ILE A 78 1.88 8.28 11.24
CA ILE A 78 1.03 8.02 10.08
C ILE A 78 -0.43 8.39 10.34
N ILE A 79 -0.99 8.06 11.51
CA ILE A 79 -2.39 8.41 11.81
C ILE A 79 -2.61 9.93 11.81
N ASN A 80 -1.61 10.72 12.23
CA ASN A 80 -1.71 12.19 12.17
C ASN A 80 -1.67 12.71 10.72
N GLU A 81 -0.96 12.04 9.81
CA GLU A 81 -1.04 12.35 8.37
C GLU A 81 -2.40 11.93 7.79
N PHE A 82 -2.99 10.82 8.26
CA PHE A 82 -4.36 10.43 7.90
C PHE A 82 -5.39 11.49 8.28
N ASP A 83 -5.32 12.04 9.49
CA ASP A 83 -6.22 13.12 9.92
C ASP A 83 -6.19 14.29 8.95
N LYS A 84 -4.99 14.77 8.61
CA LYS A 84 -4.82 15.87 7.65
C LYS A 84 -5.47 15.56 6.31
N LEU A 85 -5.26 14.34 5.78
CA LEU A 85 -5.85 13.94 4.50
C LEU A 85 -7.38 13.86 4.56
N VAL A 86 -7.92 13.32 5.65
CA VAL A 86 -9.37 13.22 5.88
C VAL A 86 -9.99 14.62 6.00
N ASP A 87 -9.32 15.55 6.71
CA ASP A 87 -9.74 16.95 6.85
C ASP A 87 -9.69 17.71 5.52
N MET A 88 -8.73 17.36 4.66
CA MET A 88 -8.66 17.86 3.28
C MET A 88 -9.76 17.26 2.36
N GLY A 89 -10.56 16.32 2.85
CA GLY A 89 -11.67 15.70 2.12
C GLY A 89 -11.30 14.40 1.40
N VAL A 90 -10.11 13.86 1.61
CA VAL A 90 -9.72 12.57 1.01
C VAL A 90 -10.56 11.46 1.63
N ARG A 91 -11.21 10.68 0.77
CA ARG A 91 -11.95 9.47 1.15
C ARG A 91 -11.44 8.25 0.39
N THR A 92 -10.55 8.44 -0.57
CA THR A 92 -10.01 7.39 -1.43
C THR A 92 -8.49 7.47 -1.37
N LEU A 93 -7.86 6.47 -0.76
CA LEU A 93 -6.42 6.50 -0.45
C LEU A 93 -5.72 5.20 -0.84
N ARG A 94 -4.47 5.31 -1.33
CA ARG A 94 -3.58 4.18 -1.59
C ARG A 94 -2.48 4.13 -0.53
N ILE A 95 -2.33 2.97 0.12
CA ILE A 95 -1.11 2.65 0.86
C ILE A 95 -0.13 2.03 -0.14
N SER A 96 0.91 2.78 -0.47
CA SER A 96 1.85 2.46 -1.56
C SER A 96 3.00 1.56 -1.13
N ASP A 97 3.00 1.17 0.15
CA ASP A 97 3.90 0.16 0.69
C ASP A 97 3.95 -1.06 -0.20
N GLU A 98 5.16 -1.58 -0.33
CA GLU A 98 5.48 -2.77 -1.08
C GLU A 98 4.80 -4.01 -0.51
N MET A 99 4.67 -4.02 0.83
CA MET A 99 4.33 -5.18 1.64
C MET A 99 3.64 -4.75 2.94
N PHE A 100 2.47 -4.12 2.86
CA PHE A 100 1.80 -3.53 4.02
C PHE A 100 1.56 -4.54 5.17
N LEU A 101 1.09 -5.75 4.85
CA LEU A 101 0.74 -6.76 5.86
C LEU A 101 1.92 -7.62 6.33
N LEU A 102 3.17 -7.21 6.06
CA LEU A 102 4.33 -8.03 6.41
C LEU A 102 4.67 -7.99 7.90
N ASN A 103 4.57 -6.83 8.55
CA ASN A 103 4.98 -6.66 9.95
C ASN A 103 3.84 -6.18 10.84
N LYS A 104 3.26 -7.13 11.59
CA LYS A 104 2.14 -6.90 12.52
C LYS A 104 2.41 -5.81 13.54
N LYS A 105 3.67 -5.62 13.95
CA LYS A 105 4.08 -4.57 14.90
C LYS A 105 3.71 -3.16 14.41
N TYR A 106 3.60 -2.95 13.11
CA TYR A 106 3.33 -1.63 12.53
C TYR A 106 1.90 -1.50 11.99
N TYR A 107 1.43 -2.48 11.21
CA TYR A 107 0.12 -2.33 10.57
C TYR A 107 -1.06 -2.56 11.53
N VAL A 108 -0.93 -3.44 12.53
CA VAL A 108 -2.03 -3.72 13.48
C VAL A 108 -2.35 -2.47 14.31
N PRO A 109 -1.38 -1.84 15.00
CA PRO A 109 -1.67 -0.61 15.76
C PRO A 109 -2.14 0.54 14.87
N LEU A 110 -1.67 0.62 13.63
CA LEU A 110 -2.15 1.62 12.68
C LEU A 110 -3.62 1.38 12.32
N CYS A 111 -4.00 0.15 12.00
CA CYS A 111 -5.40 -0.21 11.71
C CYS A 111 -6.32 0.07 12.90
N GLU A 112 -5.90 -0.27 14.12
CA GLU A 112 -6.64 0.02 15.35
C GLU A 112 -6.86 1.53 15.51
N LYS A 113 -5.82 2.34 15.36
CA LYS A 113 -5.93 3.82 15.43
C LYS A 113 -6.84 4.41 14.35
N ILE A 114 -6.81 3.86 13.13
CA ILE A 114 -7.71 4.27 12.03
C ILE A 114 -9.18 4.01 12.40
N ILE A 115 -9.46 2.86 13.03
CA ILE A 115 -10.80 2.50 13.50
C ILE A 115 -11.22 3.41 14.66
N GLU A 116 -10.36 3.61 15.65
CA GLU A 116 -10.61 4.46 16.82
C GLU A 116 -10.93 5.91 16.44
N ARG A 117 -10.26 6.46 15.42
CA ARG A 117 -10.54 7.81 14.90
C ARG A 117 -11.77 7.88 13.99
N GLY A 118 -12.45 6.76 13.73
CA GLY A 118 -13.63 6.69 12.87
C GLY A 118 -13.33 6.95 11.39
N HIS A 119 -12.07 6.73 10.97
CA HIS A 119 -11.65 6.93 9.58
C HIS A 119 -11.92 5.70 8.71
N GLY A 120 -12.04 4.51 9.32
CA GLY A 120 -12.27 3.25 8.62
C GLY A 120 -13.52 3.27 7.73
N ASP A 121 -14.66 3.72 8.26
CA ASP A 121 -15.92 3.79 7.52
C ASP A 121 -15.95 4.91 6.47
N LYS A 122 -15.12 5.95 6.67
CA LYS A 122 -15.01 7.11 5.78
C LYS A 122 -14.06 6.85 4.61
N SER A 123 -13.18 5.85 4.73
CA SER A 123 -12.09 5.65 3.80
C SER A 123 -12.29 4.40 2.94
N SER A 124 -12.11 4.55 1.64
CA SER A 124 -11.85 3.46 0.72
C SER A 124 -10.35 3.39 0.48
N MET A 125 -9.69 2.38 1.04
CA MET A 125 -8.27 2.16 0.89
C MET A 125 -7.93 0.88 0.16
N TRP A 126 -6.71 0.84 -0.38
CA TRP A 126 -6.09 -0.39 -0.85
C TRP A 126 -4.60 -0.40 -0.57
N ALA A 127 -4.03 -1.60 -0.46
CA ALA A 127 -2.62 -1.82 -0.18
C ALA A 127 -2.08 -3.01 -0.97
N TYR A 128 -0.76 -3.06 -1.16
CA TYR A 128 -0.09 -4.27 -1.62
C TYR A 128 0.20 -5.20 -0.45
N SER A 129 0.14 -6.49 -0.74
CA SER A 129 0.55 -7.52 0.19
C SER A 129 1.00 -8.76 -0.57
N ARG A 130 1.49 -9.76 0.16
CA ARG A 130 1.83 -11.07 -0.39
C ARG A 130 0.84 -12.11 0.10
N ILE A 131 0.48 -13.05 -0.77
CA ILE A 131 -0.52 -14.06 -0.49
C ILE A 131 -0.23 -14.88 0.78
N ASP A 132 1.04 -15.15 1.09
CA ASP A 132 1.44 -15.91 2.28
C ASP A 132 1.33 -15.12 3.59
N THR A 133 1.22 -13.79 3.54
CA THR A 133 1.00 -12.93 4.71
C THR A 133 -0.48 -12.75 5.06
N VAL A 134 -1.38 -13.20 4.17
CA VAL A 134 -2.84 -13.01 4.30
C VAL A 134 -3.51 -14.35 4.58
N ARG A 135 -3.29 -14.89 5.79
CA ARG A 135 -3.78 -16.23 6.18
C ARG A 135 -4.79 -16.24 7.32
N ASP A 136 -4.81 -15.20 8.15
CA ASP A 136 -5.63 -15.15 9.36
C ASP A 136 -6.91 -14.33 9.12
N PRO A 137 -8.10 -14.94 9.20
CA PRO A 137 -9.37 -14.25 9.03
C PRO A 137 -9.57 -13.06 9.98
N LYS A 138 -9.07 -13.13 11.21
CA LYS A 138 -9.19 -12.02 12.17
C LYS A 138 -8.41 -10.79 11.72
N GLN A 139 -7.29 -11.00 11.04
CA GLN A 139 -6.50 -9.90 10.49
C GLN A 139 -7.15 -9.29 9.27
N LEU A 140 -7.78 -10.11 8.43
CA LEU A 140 -8.61 -9.63 7.32
C LEU A 140 -9.78 -8.77 7.81
N GLU A 141 -10.44 -9.20 8.88
CA GLU A 141 -11.51 -8.43 9.52
C GLU A 141 -11.01 -7.08 10.04
N LEU A 142 -9.86 -7.06 10.73
CA LEU A 142 -9.24 -5.83 11.25
C LEU A 142 -8.96 -4.83 10.13
N ILE A 143 -8.26 -5.25 9.06
CA ILE A 143 -7.90 -4.34 7.97
C ILE A 143 -9.14 -3.86 7.20
N ARG A 144 -10.19 -4.70 7.13
CA ARG A 144 -11.45 -4.35 6.51
C ARG A 144 -12.17 -3.26 7.30
N LYS A 145 -12.23 -3.40 8.63
CA LYS A 145 -12.77 -2.39 9.55
C LYS A 145 -11.97 -1.09 9.50
N ALA A 146 -10.65 -1.18 9.29
CA ALA A 146 -9.81 -0.02 9.07
C ALA A 146 -10.02 0.67 7.71
N GLY A 147 -10.93 0.21 6.85
CA GLY A 147 -11.23 0.87 5.57
C GLY A 147 -10.39 0.39 4.39
N ILE A 148 -9.53 -0.61 4.57
CA ILE A 148 -8.84 -1.28 3.46
C ILE A 148 -9.86 -2.22 2.80
N LYS A 149 -10.32 -1.87 1.60
CA LYS A 149 -11.34 -2.63 0.86
C LYS A 149 -10.73 -3.57 -0.18
N TRP A 150 -9.51 -3.28 -0.60
CA TRP A 150 -8.83 -4.03 -1.66
C TRP A 150 -7.40 -4.38 -1.28
N LEU A 151 -6.98 -5.59 -1.65
CA LEU A 151 -5.58 -6.00 -1.58
C LEU A 151 -5.09 -6.37 -2.98
N ALA A 152 -3.97 -5.75 -3.36
CA ALA A 152 -3.19 -6.19 -4.50
C ALA A 152 -2.21 -7.25 -4.01
N LEU A 153 -2.51 -8.51 -4.26
CA LEU A 153 -1.68 -9.62 -3.80
C LEU A 153 -0.61 -9.92 -4.83
N GLY A 154 0.66 -9.73 -4.46
CA GLY A 154 1.82 -10.09 -5.26
C GLY A 154 1.92 -11.61 -5.36
N ILE A 155 1.42 -12.15 -6.48
CA ILE A 155 1.41 -13.57 -6.74
C ILE A 155 2.18 -13.83 -8.03
N GLU A 156 3.45 -14.19 -7.87
CA GLU A 156 4.39 -14.40 -8.97
C GLU A 156 4.38 -15.87 -9.42
N ILE A 157 4.18 -16.11 -10.72
CA ILE A 157 4.14 -17.45 -11.31
C ILE A 157 5.57 -17.87 -11.67
N GLY A 158 6.23 -18.61 -10.79
CA GLY A 158 7.32 -19.51 -11.19
C GLY A 158 6.70 -20.85 -11.58
N GLY A 159 6.84 -21.32 -12.82
CA GLY A 159 6.53 -22.73 -13.11
C GLY A 159 7.33 -23.63 -12.16
N LYS A 160 6.85 -24.86 -11.85
CA LYS A 160 7.52 -25.78 -10.90
C LYS A 160 9.05 -25.95 -11.11
N LYS A 161 9.54 -25.76 -12.35
CA LYS A 161 10.97 -25.79 -12.72
C LYS A 161 11.77 -24.55 -12.29
N TYR A 162 11.14 -23.40 -12.06
CA TYR A 162 11.79 -22.13 -11.67
C TYR A 162 11.52 -21.71 -10.21
N ALA A 163 10.55 -22.34 -9.54
CA ALA A 163 10.21 -22.10 -8.13
C ALA A 163 11.31 -22.52 -7.14
N TRP A 164 12.34 -23.25 -7.58
CA TRP A 164 13.53 -23.56 -6.77
C TRP A 164 14.61 -22.47 -6.87
N LYS A 165 14.70 -21.75 -8.00
CA LYS A 165 15.65 -20.63 -8.18
C LYS A 165 15.08 -19.32 -7.64
N LEU A 166 13.77 -19.13 -7.75
CA LEU A 166 13.03 -18.05 -7.13
C LEU A 166 12.46 -18.59 -5.82
N GLN A 167 12.96 -18.20 -4.65
CA GLN A 167 12.54 -18.68 -3.31
C GLN A 167 11.05 -18.39 -2.97
N LYS A 168 10.09 -18.71 -3.83
CA LYS A 168 8.68 -18.30 -3.72
C LYS A 168 7.77 -19.34 -4.38
N GLY A 169 6.84 -19.88 -3.60
CA GLY A 169 5.84 -20.84 -4.05
C GLY A 169 4.87 -20.26 -5.10
N ASN A 170 4.41 -21.15 -5.99
CA ASN A 170 3.51 -20.89 -7.12
C ASN A 170 2.18 -20.24 -6.69
N LEU A 171 1.62 -19.31 -7.49
CA LEU A 171 0.17 -19.08 -7.74
C LEU A 171 -0.02 -17.90 -8.74
N LYS A 172 -1.25 -17.48 -9.09
CA LYS A 172 -1.61 -16.43 -10.10
C LYS A 172 -1.90 -15.03 -9.51
N MET A 173 -1.46 -13.94 -10.14
CA MET A 173 -1.70 -12.51 -9.76
C MET A 173 -3.18 -12.08 -9.85
N SER A 174 -3.72 -11.47 -8.78
CA SER A 174 -5.09 -10.95 -8.77
C SER A 174 -5.29 -9.86 -7.71
N ILE A 175 -6.00 -8.80 -8.10
CA ILE A 175 -6.54 -7.79 -7.17
C ILE A 175 -7.84 -8.35 -6.62
N PHE A 176 -7.94 -8.48 -5.30
CA PHE A 176 -9.13 -8.99 -4.64
C PHE A 176 -9.86 -7.86 -3.89
N LYS A 177 -11.17 -7.80 -4.11
CA LYS A 177 -12.08 -7.08 -3.22
C LYS A 177 -12.29 -7.95 -1.98
N MET A 178 -12.06 -7.40 -0.80
CA MET A 178 -12.47 -8.06 0.44
C MET A 178 -13.98 -7.86 0.58
N LEU A 179 -14.76 -8.91 0.30
CA LEU A 179 -16.21 -8.94 0.49
C LEU A 179 -16.53 -8.68 1.97
#